data_AF-A0A538G0S9-F1
#
_entry.id   AF-A0A538G0S9-F1
#
_cell.length_a   1.000
_cell.length_b   1.000
_cell.length_c   1.000
_cell.angle_alpha   90.00
_cell.angle_beta   90.00
_cell.angle_gamma   90.00
#
_symmetry.space_group_name_H-M   'P 1'
#
loop_
_entity.id
_entity.type
_entity.pdbx_description
1 polymer ?
#
loop_
_entity_poly.entity_id
_entity_poly.type
_entity_poly.pdbx_seq_one_letter_code
_entity_poly.pdbx_strand_id
1 'polypeptide(L)' 'MLVQRLSSSGVVTLKRVTLDANSAATFRVRLQHGRSRLRVVMPTSQTAPGYITGTSNVVTVLH' A
#
# COMPACT_ATOMS: atom_id res chain seq x y z
N MET A 1 -5.56 4.54 -6.38
CA MET A 1 -4.92 3.57 -5.47
C MET A 1 -3.85 4.24 -4.59
N LEU A 2 -3.75 3.81 -3.33
CA LEU A 2 -2.74 4.24 -2.36
C LEU A 2 -1.96 3.02 -1.86
N VAL A 3 -0.65 3.18 -1.69
CA VAL A 3 0.22 2.23 -0.99
C VAL A 3 0.61 2.87 0.33
N GLN A 4 0.33 2.18 1.42
CA GLN A 4 0.52 2.67 2.77
C GLN A 4 1.38 1.70 3.58
N ARG A 5 2.16 2.25 4.50
CA ARG A 5 2.87 1.51 5.54
C ARG A 5 2.11 1.66 6.84
N LEU A 6 1.87 0.54 7.52
CA LEU A 6 1.40 0.51 8.89
C LEU A 6 2.60 0.32 9.81
N SER A 7 2.73 1.22 10.78
CA SER A 7 3.64 1.12 11.92
C SER A 7 2.86 1.31 13.22
N SER A 8 3.51 1.05 14.36
CA SER A 8 2.93 1.35 15.68
C SER A 8 2.55 2.82 15.85
N SER A 9 3.25 3.71 15.15
CA SER A 9 2.99 5.16 15.14
C SER A 9 1.87 5.62 14.19
N GLY A 10 1.27 4.71 13.41
CA GLY A 10 0.15 5.03 12.51
C GLY A 10 0.36 4.61 11.05
N VAL A 11 -0.38 5.26 10.15
CA VAL A 11 -0.42 4.95 8.72
C VAL A 11 0.29 6.04 7.92
N VAL A 12 1.27 5.65 7.10
CA VAL A 12 2.00 6.58 6.21
C VAL A 12 1.75 6.19 4.76
N THR A 13 1.31 7.13 3.94
CA THR A 13 1.19 6.92 2.48
C THR A 13 2.56 6.99 1.84
N LEU A 14 2.97 5.90 1.21
CA LEU A 14 4.27 5.77 0.54
C LEU A 14 4.17 6.08 -0.95
N LYS A 15 3.03 5.77 -1.58
CA LYS A 15 2.79 6.03 -3.00
C LYS A 15 1.31 6.28 -3.25
N ARG A 16 1.02 7.23 -4.15
CA ARG A 16 -0.29 7.43 -4.76
C ARG A 16 -0.20 7.08 -6.24
N VAL A 17 -1.16 6.29 -6.72
CA VAL A 17 -1.28 5.87 -8.11
C VAL A 17 -2.72 6.12 -8.56
N THR A 18 -2.91 6.75 -9.71
CA THR A 18 -4.23 6.81 -10.37
C THR A 18 -4.23 5.75 -11.45
N LEU A 19 -5.23 4.86 -11.44
CA LEU A 19 -5.39 3.80 -12.43
C LEU A 19 -6.62 4.13 -13.28
N ASP A 20 -6.50 3.94 -14.59
CA ASP A 20 -7.63 3.82 -15.51
C ASP A 20 -7.87 2.34 -15.90
N ALA A 21 -8.84 2.09 -16.78
CA ALA A 21 -9.28 0.74 -17.15
C ALA A 21 -8.18 -0.16 -17.76
N ASN A 22 -7.09 0.41 -18.27
CA ASN A 22 -5.99 -0.31 -18.90
C ASN A 22 -4.65 -0.11 -18.15
N SER A 23 -4.70 0.47 -16.95
CA SER A 23 -3.50 0.84 -16.21
C SER A 23 -2.97 -0.30 -15.35
N ALA A 24 -1.67 -0.56 -15.44
CA ALA A 24 -0.91 -1.35 -14.48
C ALA A 24 0.20 -0.48 -13.87
N ALA A 25 0.41 -0.59 -12.56
CA ALA A 25 1.44 0.18 -11.87
C ALA A 25 2.22 -0.69 -10.89
N THR A 26 3.54 -0.74 -11.08
CA THR A 26 4.47 -1.37 -10.15
C THR A 26 5.11 -0.31 -9.27
N PHE A 27 5.18 -0.57 -7.96
CA PHE A 27 5.81 0.33 -7.00
C PHE A 27 6.90 -0.41 -6.21
N ARG A 28 8.02 0.28 -5.98
CA ARG A 28 9.07 -0.16 -5.05
C ARG A 28 9.02 0.70 -3.81
N VAL A 29 9.11 0.07 -2.66
CA VAL A 29 9.09 0.73 -1.36
C VAL A 29 10.39 0.40 -0.65
N ARG A 30 11.07 1.41 -0.10
CA ARG A 30 12.20 1.19 0.80
C ARG A 30 11.67 1.07 2.23
N LEU A 31 11.89 -0.08 2.84
CA LEU A 31 11.50 -0.32 4.24
C LEU A 31 12.62 0.14 5.16
N GLN A 32 12.24 0.80 6.26
CA GLN A 32 13.18 1.14 7.33
C GLN A 32 13.40 -0.08 8.23
N HIS A 33 14.49 -0.10 8.99
CA HIS A 33 14.77 -1.16 9.97
C HIS A 33 13.58 -1.38 10.92
N GLY A 34 13.38 -2.63 11.29
CA GLY A 34 12.27 -3.05 12.14
C GLY A 34 11.08 -3.62 11.37
N ARG A 35 9.93 -3.68 12.05
CA ARG A 35 8.73 -4.38 11.59
C ARG A 35 7.90 -3.47 10.68
N SER A 36 7.65 -3.92 9.45
CA SER A 36 6.84 -3.20 8.47
C SER A 36 5.70 -4.07 7.96
N ARG A 37 4.52 -3.46 7.79
CA ARG A 37 3.40 -4.06 7.05
C ARG A 37 2.91 -3.08 5.99
N LEU A 38 2.76 -3.55 4.75
CA LEU A 38 2.26 -2.74 3.64
C LEU A 38 0.78 -3.04 3.41
N ARG A 39 0.04 -2.01 3.00
CA ARG A 39 -1.37 -2.08 2.62
C ARG A 39 -1.60 -1.32 1.34
N VAL A 40 -2.35 -1.92 0.44
CA VAL A 40 -2.83 -1.31 -0.79
C VAL A 40 -4.32 -0.99 -0.62
N VAL A 41 -4.68 0.26 -0.86
CA VAL A 41 -6.05 0.76 -0.75
C VAL A 41 -6.50 1.31 -2.10
N MET A 42 -7.61 0.81 -2.63
CA MET A 42 -8.27 1.42 -3.78
C MET A 42 -9.29 2.44 -3.28
N PRO A 43 -9.17 3.73 -3.63
CA PRO A 43 -10.13 4.74 -3.21
C PRO A 43 -11.46 4.53 -3.93
N THR A 44 -12.56 4.89 -3.27
CA THR A 44 -13.94 4.72 -3.76
C THR A 44 -14.16 5.40 -5.12
N SER A 45 -13.50 6.54 -5.37
CA SER A 45 -13.55 7.26 -6.65
C SER A 45 -12.88 6.54 -7.82
N GLN A 46 -12.15 5.45 -7.58
CA GLN A 46 -11.45 4.68 -8.61
C GLN A 46 -11.83 3.20 -8.56
N THR A 47 -12.99 2.83 -8.01
CA THR A 47 -13.33 1.43 -7.78
C THR A 47 -14.82 1.14 -7.95
N ALA A 48 -15.14 -0.07 -8.40
CA ALA A 48 -16.51 -0.56 -8.43
C ALA A 48 -16.94 -1.06 -7.02
N PRO A 49 -18.24 -1.15 -6.72
CA PRO A 49 -18.71 -1.73 -5.47
C PRO A 49 -18.10 -3.12 -5.23
N GLY A 50 -17.62 -3.38 -4.00
CA GLY A 50 -17.07 -4.69 -3.62
C GLY A 50 -15.55 -4.85 -3.70
N TYR A 51 -14.80 -3.84 -4.13
CA TYR A 51 -13.34 -3.87 -4.11
C TYR A 51 -12.78 -3.46 -2.74
N ILE A 52 -12.10 -4.41 -2.10
CA ILE A 52 -11.63 -4.32 -0.72
C ILE A 52 -10.10 -4.35 -0.71
N THR A 53 -9.52 -3.57 0.19
CA THR A 53 -8.07 -3.41 0.40
C THR A 53 -7.28 -4.73 0.46
N GLY A 54 -6.02 -4.72 0.01
CA GLY A 54 -5.08 -5.84 0.18
C GLY A 54 -3.93 -5.51 1.14
N THR A 55 -3.42 -6.51 1.87
CA THR A 55 -2.29 -6.36 2.81
C THR A 55 -1.16 -7.33 2.50
N SER A 56 0.09 -6.91 2.73
CA SER A 56 1.24 -7.81 2.67
C SER A 56 1.39 -8.62 3.97
N ASN A 57 2.16 -9.71 3.89
CA ASN A 57 2.78 -10.30 5.09
C ASN A 57 3.61 -9.25 5.83
N VAL A 58 3.79 -9.45 7.13
CA VAL A 58 4.69 -8.65 7.94
C VAL A 58 6.12 -9.00 7.55
N VAL A 59 6.92 -7.99 7.23
CA VAL A 59 8.35 -8.16 6.93
C VAL A 59 9.15 -7.42 8.00
N THR A 60 10.17 -8.08 8.55
CA THR A 60 11.13 -7.48 9.49
C THR A 60 12.46 -7.29 8.79
N VAL A 61 12.95 -6.05 8.74
CA VAL A 61 14.28 -5.73 8.18
C VAL A 61 15.27 -5.66 9.33
N LEU A 62 16.19 -6.63 9.37
CA LEU A 62 17.31 -6.69 10.31
C LEU A 62 18.43 -5.74 9.86
N HIS A 63 19.28 -5.35 10.81
CA HIS A 63 20.41 -4.45 10.61
C HIS A 63 21.62 -5.17 10.03
#